data_AF-A0A4R5PHT9-F1
#
_entry.id   AF-A0A4R5PHT9-F1
#
_cell.length_a   1.000
_cell.length_b   1.000
_cell.length_c   1.000
_cell.angle_alpha   90.00
_cell.angle_beta   90.00
_cell.angle_gamma   90.00
#
_symmetry.space_group_name_H-M   'P 1'
#
loop_
_entity.id
_entity.type
_entity.pdbx_description
1 polymer ?
#
loop_
_entity_poly.entity_id
_entity_poly.type
_entity_poly.pdbx_seq_one_letter_code
_entity_poly.pdbx_strand_id
1 'polypeptide(L)'
;MSTIVPPANPEDDPRVKAVFDDIRATRKSDFINNMWLWLAVDPALLERTWGEVKAVMATPSGLDPMTKELIYIAVSIANNCAYCIHSHTAAARAKGMTDSQYAELVTIVALAARTNHLATALQVPTDNAFDPMRATEDNQHALHLRQDRCRDRPAGRRPASPDCRHRLVRPVQSDRRGKRRRGGRNRH
;
A
#
# COMPACT_ATOMS: atom_id res chain seq x y z
N MET A 1 7.08 33.81 -7.67
CA MET A 1 5.82 34.55 -7.90
C MET A 1 4.75 33.54 -8.31
N SER A 2 3.49 33.71 -7.89
CA SER A 2 2.38 32.86 -8.33
C SER A 2 1.92 33.24 -9.74
N THR A 3 1.31 32.31 -10.46
CA THR A 3 0.76 32.54 -11.81
C THR A 3 -0.64 33.17 -11.79
N ILE A 4 -1.29 33.16 -10.63
CA ILE A 4 -2.59 33.77 -10.38
C ILE A 4 -2.62 34.38 -8.98
N VAL A 5 -3.54 35.31 -8.74
CA VAL A 5 -3.85 35.90 -7.44
C VAL A 5 -5.16 35.26 -6.94
N PRO A 6 -5.25 34.85 -5.67
CA PRO A 6 -6.49 34.30 -5.13
C PRO A 6 -7.59 35.38 -5.10
N PRO A 7 -8.88 35.00 -5.00
CA PRO A 7 -9.94 35.97 -4.77
C PRO A 7 -9.62 36.83 -3.53
N ALA A 8 -9.93 38.13 -3.56
CA ALA A 8 -9.64 39.03 -2.44
C ALA A 8 -10.43 38.65 -1.16
N ASN A 9 -11.69 38.27 -1.33
CA ASN A 9 -12.59 37.80 -0.28
C ASN A 9 -13.12 36.40 -0.64
N PRO A 10 -12.30 35.35 -0.55
CA PRO A 10 -12.68 34.02 -1.03
C PRO A 10 -13.87 33.44 -0.25
N GLU A 11 -14.08 33.84 1.00
CA GLU A 11 -15.19 33.38 1.84
C GLU A 11 -16.53 34.08 1.58
N ASP A 12 -16.59 35.07 0.67
CA ASP A 12 -17.86 35.63 0.18
C ASP A 12 -18.64 34.59 -0.65
N ASP A 13 -17.94 33.62 -1.25
CA ASP A 13 -18.57 32.43 -1.83
C ASP A 13 -18.86 31.40 -0.72
N PRO A 14 -20.15 31.04 -0.48
CA PRO A 14 -20.52 30.12 0.59
C PRO A 14 -19.90 28.72 0.43
N ARG A 15 -19.58 28.29 -0.80
CA ARG A 15 -18.93 26.99 -1.06
C ARG A 15 -17.49 26.98 -0.60
N VAL A 16 -16.75 28.04 -0.92
CA VAL A 16 -15.37 28.22 -0.47
C VAL A 16 -15.32 28.35 1.05
N LYS A 17 -16.21 29.16 1.62
CA LYS A 17 -16.33 29.30 3.08
C LYS A 17 -16.57 27.95 3.75
N ALA A 18 -17.48 27.12 3.23
CA ALA A 18 -17.74 25.79 3.79
C ALA A 18 -16.49 24.90 3.78
N VAL A 19 -15.69 24.93 2.71
CA VAL A 19 -14.42 24.19 2.66
C VAL A 19 -13.41 24.73 3.68
N PHE A 20 -13.27 26.05 3.80
CA PHE A 20 -12.33 26.65 4.75
C PHE A 20 -12.73 26.35 6.20
N ASP A 21 -14.01 26.45 6.53
CA ASP A 21 -14.54 26.07 7.84
C ASP A 21 -14.24 24.60 8.16
N ASP A 22 -14.38 23.69 7.18
CA ASP A 22 -14.05 22.28 7.36
C ASP A 22 -12.54 22.03 7.51
N ILE A 23 -11.69 22.79 6.79
CA ILE A 23 -10.22 22.76 6.97
C ILE A 23 -9.86 23.16 8.40
N ARG A 24 -10.43 24.27 8.91
CA ARG A 24 -10.18 24.76 10.28
C ARG A 24 -10.59 23.73 11.32
N ALA A 25 -11.80 23.19 11.19
CA ALA A 25 -12.32 22.16 12.09
C ALA A 25 -11.45 20.89 12.08
N THR A 26 -11.07 20.43 10.90
CA THR A 26 -10.28 19.20 10.72
C THR A 26 -8.85 19.36 11.27
N ARG A 27 -8.21 20.50 11.00
CA ARG A 27 -6.82 20.78 11.42
C ARG A 27 -6.71 21.38 12.82
N LYS A 28 -7.84 21.77 13.42
CA LYS A 28 -7.91 22.46 14.72
C LYS A 28 -7.05 23.74 14.74
N SER A 29 -7.13 24.52 13.67
CA SER A 29 -6.36 25.75 13.49
C SER A 29 -7.13 26.72 12.60
N ASP A 30 -7.10 28.01 12.92
CA ASP A 30 -7.73 29.05 12.10
C ASP A 30 -6.94 29.38 10.81
N PHE A 31 -5.70 28.86 10.71
CA PHE A 31 -4.81 29.15 9.60
C PHE A 31 -5.18 28.35 8.34
N ILE A 32 -5.56 29.07 7.28
CA ILE A 32 -5.70 28.56 5.92
C ILE A 32 -4.43 28.90 5.14
N ASN A 33 -3.63 27.89 4.79
CA ASN A 33 -2.41 28.09 4.02
C ASN A 33 -2.69 28.41 2.54
N ASN A 34 -1.70 29.02 1.86
CA ASN A 34 -1.86 29.50 0.48
C ASN A 34 -2.34 28.46 -0.53
N MET A 35 -2.08 27.15 -0.34
CA MET A 35 -2.61 26.12 -1.25
C MET A 35 -4.13 26.23 -1.39
N TRP A 36 -4.84 26.38 -0.28
CA TRP A 36 -6.31 26.44 -0.27
C TRP A 36 -6.83 27.80 -0.74
N LEU A 37 -6.14 28.89 -0.38
CA LEU A 37 -6.45 30.22 -0.89
C LEU A 37 -6.32 30.29 -2.42
N TRP A 38 -5.30 29.66 -3.00
CA TRP A 38 -5.09 29.68 -4.45
C TRP A 38 -6.00 28.70 -5.19
N LEU A 39 -6.42 27.60 -4.56
CA LEU A 39 -7.45 26.72 -5.14
C LEU A 39 -8.84 27.36 -5.14
N ALA A 40 -9.10 28.35 -4.27
CA ALA A 40 -10.39 29.04 -4.18
C ALA A 40 -10.77 29.83 -5.44
N VAL A 41 -9.88 29.96 -6.44
CA VAL A 41 -10.22 30.49 -7.77
C VAL A 41 -11.27 29.63 -8.49
N ASP A 42 -11.39 28.35 -8.14
CA ASP A 42 -12.45 27.44 -8.59
C ASP A 42 -12.98 26.65 -7.38
N PRO A 43 -14.19 26.98 -6.88
CA PRO A 43 -14.78 26.30 -5.74
C PRO A 43 -14.93 24.78 -5.94
N ALA A 44 -15.21 24.33 -7.17
CA ALA A 44 -15.39 22.90 -7.43
C ALA A 44 -14.05 22.15 -7.40
N LEU A 45 -12.96 22.79 -7.85
CA LEU A 45 -11.61 22.26 -7.70
C LEU A 45 -11.22 22.19 -6.22
N LEU A 46 -11.44 23.28 -5.46
CA LEU A 46 -11.14 23.34 -4.03
C LEU A 46 -11.86 22.23 -3.25
N GLU A 47 -13.17 22.06 -3.45
CA GLU A 47 -13.98 21.02 -2.80
C GLU A 47 -13.45 19.61 -3.06
N ARG A 48 -13.18 19.28 -4.33
CA ARG A 48 -12.67 17.95 -4.71
C ARG A 48 -11.30 17.68 -4.09
N THR A 49 -10.37 18.63 -4.22
CA THR A 49 -9.01 18.46 -3.71
C THR A 49 -8.99 18.38 -2.19
N TRP A 50 -9.76 19.21 -1.48
CA TRP A 50 -9.85 19.10 -0.02
C TRP A 50 -10.50 17.78 0.41
N GLY A 51 -11.57 17.36 -0.26
CA GLY A 51 -12.24 16.09 0.02
C GLY A 51 -11.28 14.90 -0.06
N GLU A 52 -10.46 14.83 -1.10
CA GLU A 52 -9.42 13.79 -1.26
C GLU A 52 -8.34 13.88 -0.19
N VAL A 53 -7.81 15.08 0.07
CA VAL A 53 -6.79 15.27 1.12
C VAL A 53 -7.33 14.85 2.48
N LYS A 54 -8.56 15.22 2.83
CA LYS A 54 -9.18 14.82 4.09
C LYS A 54 -9.37 13.30 4.15
N ALA A 55 -9.89 12.70 3.08
CA ALA A 55 -10.13 11.27 2.98
C ALA A 55 -8.85 10.42 3.13
N VAL A 56 -7.69 10.92 2.68
CA VAL A 56 -6.42 10.19 2.74
C VAL A 56 -5.61 10.56 3.98
N MET A 57 -5.47 11.85 4.30
CA MET A 57 -4.53 12.35 5.31
C MET A 57 -5.14 12.53 6.69
N ALA A 58 -6.44 12.84 6.78
CA ALA A 58 -7.09 13.16 8.06
C ALA A 58 -7.92 11.99 8.63
N THR A 59 -8.24 10.97 7.83
CA THR A 59 -8.97 9.79 8.30
C THR A 59 -8.04 8.80 9.02
N PRO A 60 -8.54 8.10 10.06
CA PRO A 60 -7.83 6.98 10.67
C PRO A 60 -7.51 5.90 9.62
N SER A 61 -6.29 5.38 9.66
CA SER A 61 -5.83 4.31 8.77
C SER A 61 -4.74 3.47 9.43
N GLY A 62 -4.26 2.43 8.76
CA GLY A 62 -3.13 1.62 9.25
C GLY A 62 -1.81 2.38 9.41
N LEU A 63 -1.64 3.51 8.72
CA LEU A 63 -0.51 4.42 8.94
C LEU A 63 -0.91 5.55 9.89
N ASP A 64 -0.05 5.81 10.88
CA ASP A 64 -0.23 6.93 11.78
C ASP A 64 -0.03 8.27 11.04
N PRO A 65 -0.58 9.37 11.58
CA PRO A 65 -0.54 10.67 10.90
C PRO A 65 0.87 11.21 10.63
N MET A 66 1.85 10.89 11.48
CA MET A 66 3.23 11.37 11.31
C MET A 66 3.90 10.61 10.16
N THR A 67 3.72 9.28 10.09
CA THR A 67 4.21 8.47 8.96
C THR A 67 3.63 8.93 7.62
N LYS A 68 2.34 9.30 7.56
CA LYS A 68 1.74 9.86 6.34
C LYS A 68 2.44 11.13 5.86
N GLU A 69 2.82 12.03 6.76
CA GLU A 69 3.54 13.25 6.39
C GLU A 69 4.97 12.96 5.93
N LEU A 70 5.68 12.01 6.55
CA LEU A 70 7.02 11.61 6.11
C LEU A 70 7.01 11.11 4.65
N ILE A 71 6.01 10.29 4.30
CA ILE A 71 5.81 9.81 2.93
C ILE A 71 5.52 11.00 2.01
N TYR A 72 4.64 11.93 2.41
CA TYR A 72 4.30 13.11 1.63
C TYR A 72 5.52 14.01 1.37
N ILE A 73 6.39 14.18 2.38
CA ILE A 73 7.65 14.92 2.25
C ILE A 73 8.58 14.21 1.26
N ALA A 74 8.77 12.89 1.39
CA ALA A 74 9.63 12.13 0.48
C ALA A 74 9.20 12.26 -0.99
N VAL A 75 7.89 12.14 -1.27
CA VAL A 75 7.32 12.35 -2.60
C VAL A 75 7.49 13.81 -3.05
N SER A 76 7.30 14.78 -2.15
CA SER A 76 7.50 16.20 -2.44
C SER A 76 8.95 16.54 -2.82
N ILE A 77 9.92 15.90 -2.17
CA ILE A 77 11.35 16.04 -2.49
C ILE A 77 11.64 15.41 -3.85
N ALA A 78 11.16 14.18 -4.10
CA ALA A 78 11.35 13.50 -5.38
C ALA A 78 10.75 14.29 -6.56
N ASN A 79 9.65 14.99 -6.33
CA ASN A 79 8.98 15.85 -7.31
C ASN A 79 9.49 17.29 -7.33
N ASN A 80 10.52 17.62 -6.54
CA ASN A 80 11.12 18.95 -6.43
C ASN A 80 10.11 20.08 -6.12
N CYS A 81 9.09 19.81 -5.29
CA CYS A 81 8.07 20.79 -4.92
C CYS A 81 8.46 21.56 -3.64
N ALA A 82 9.11 22.72 -3.79
CA ALA A 82 9.54 23.54 -2.65
C ALA A 82 8.39 23.88 -1.68
N TYR A 83 7.24 24.33 -2.19
CA TYR A 83 6.07 24.65 -1.35
C TYR A 83 5.62 23.45 -0.54
N CYS A 84 5.52 22.28 -1.18
CA CYS A 84 5.07 21.04 -0.55
C CYS A 84 6.07 20.55 0.51
N ILE A 85 7.38 20.64 0.23
CA ILE A 85 8.43 20.30 1.20
C ILE A 85 8.23 21.14 2.47
N HIS A 86 8.06 22.45 2.35
CA HIS A 86 7.86 23.32 3.51
C HIS A 86 6.55 23.00 4.25
N SER A 87 5.42 22.90 3.55
CA SER A 87 4.12 22.70 4.19
C SER A 87 4.03 21.36 4.93
N HIS A 88 4.51 20.28 4.31
CA HIS A 88 4.44 18.94 4.91
C HIS A 88 5.51 18.75 5.99
N THR A 89 6.69 19.39 5.88
CA THR A 89 7.68 19.41 6.97
C THR A 89 7.11 20.10 8.21
N ALA A 90 6.42 21.23 8.05
CA ALA A 90 5.74 21.90 9.16
C ALA A 90 4.64 21.02 9.76
N ALA A 91 3.85 20.36 8.91
CA ALA A 91 2.78 19.46 9.35
C ALA A 91 3.30 18.21 10.08
N ALA A 92 4.49 17.70 9.72
CA ALA A 92 5.17 16.62 10.43
C ALA A 92 5.74 17.10 11.78
N ARG A 93 6.36 18.29 11.82
CA ARG A 93 6.84 18.90 13.09
C ARG A 93 5.71 19.12 14.09
N ALA A 94 4.55 19.58 13.63
CA ALA A 94 3.35 19.70 14.46
C ALA A 94 2.85 18.35 15.04
N LYS A 95 3.25 17.23 14.43
CA LYS A 95 2.97 15.86 14.87
C LYS A 95 4.13 15.24 15.67
N GLY A 96 5.15 16.02 16.02
CA GLY A 96 6.26 15.59 16.87
C GLY A 96 7.53 15.17 16.13
N MET A 97 7.67 15.47 14.83
CA MET A 97 8.92 15.20 14.11
C MET A 97 10.11 15.91 14.76
N THR A 98 11.14 15.13 15.09
CA THR A 98 12.43 15.64 15.59
C THR A 98 13.38 15.97 14.44
N ASP A 99 14.39 16.80 14.70
CA ASP A 99 15.43 17.09 13.71
C ASP A 99 16.23 15.82 13.34
N SER A 100 16.41 14.88 14.27
CA SER A 100 17.03 13.58 13.99
C SER A 100 16.22 12.77 12.98
N GLN A 101 14.91 12.68 13.15
CA GLN A 101 14.02 11.99 12.20
C GLN A 101 14.00 12.69 10.83
N TYR A 102 14.05 14.03 10.80
CA TYR A 102 14.15 14.77 9.55
C TYR A 102 15.48 14.49 8.82
N ALA A 103 16.61 14.46 9.54
CA ALA A 103 17.90 14.12 8.95
C ALA A 103 17.93 12.68 8.40
N GLU A 104 17.31 11.75 9.11
CA GLU A 104 17.15 10.36 8.66
C GLU A 104 16.30 10.28 7.39
N LEU A 105 15.14 10.96 7.37
CA LEU A 105 14.28 11.05 6.19
C LEU A 105 15.04 11.54 4.95
N VAL A 106 15.78 12.65 5.08
CA VAL A 106 16.55 13.22 3.95
C VAL A 106 17.63 12.24 3.48
N THR A 107 18.29 11.53 4.40
CA THR A 107 19.29 10.51 4.06
C THR A 107 18.67 9.33 3.30
N ILE A 108 17.49 8.85 3.73
CA ILE A 108 16.74 7.78 3.06
C ILE A 108 16.35 8.23 1.64
N VAL A 109 15.81 9.44 1.49
CA VAL A 109 15.40 9.98 0.17
C VAL A 109 16.60 10.10 -0.77
N ALA A 110 17.74 10.62 -0.28
CA ALA A 110 18.96 10.75 -1.08
C ALA A 110 19.51 9.37 -1.52
N LEU A 111 19.51 8.39 -0.63
CA LEU A 111 19.92 7.03 -0.95
C LEU A 111 18.98 6.40 -1.98
N ALA A 112 17.67 6.48 -1.76
CA ALA A 112 16.65 5.94 -2.66
C ALA A 112 16.78 6.53 -4.07
N ALA A 113 16.96 7.86 -4.18
CA ALA A 113 17.20 8.50 -5.48
C ALA A 113 18.44 7.91 -6.18
N ARG A 114 19.57 7.81 -5.47
CA ARG A 114 20.81 7.23 -6.02
C ARG A 114 20.60 5.80 -6.50
N THR A 115 20.02 4.93 -5.66
CA THR A 115 19.86 3.51 -6.01
C THR A 115 18.83 3.31 -7.12
N ASN A 116 17.77 4.12 -7.17
CA ASN A 116 16.78 4.07 -8.25
C ASN A 116 17.42 4.45 -9.59
N HIS A 117 18.27 5.49 -9.61
CA HIS A 117 19.01 5.86 -10.82
C HIS A 117 19.96 4.76 -11.29
N LEU A 118 20.71 4.14 -10.36
CA LEU A 118 21.61 3.03 -10.69
C LEU A 118 20.84 1.82 -11.24
N ALA A 119 19.75 1.41 -10.57
CA ALA A 119 18.92 0.29 -11.00
C ALA A 119 18.29 0.55 -12.38
N THR A 120 17.84 1.79 -12.63
CA THR A 120 17.32 2.21 -13.93
C THR A 120 18.39 2.17 -15.01
N ALA A 121 19.57 2.74 -14.76
CA ALA A 121 20.66 2.77 -15.74
C ALA A 121 21.17 1.37 -16.11
N LEU A 122 21.22 0.46 -15.12
CA LEU A 122 21.66 -0.91 -15.30
C LEU A 122 20.55 -1.85 -15.81
N GLN A 123 19.29 -1.39 -15.86
CA GLN A 123 18.12 -2.23 -16.17
C GLN A 123 18.09 -3.51 -15.34
N VAL A 124 18.26 -3.36 -14.01
CA VAL A 124 18.31 -4.50 -13.09
C VAL A 124 17.00 -5.31 -13.20
N PRO A 125 17.06 -6.62 -13.48
CA PRO A 125 15.86 -7.44 -13.55
C PRO A 125 15.23 -7.57 -12.17
N THR A 126 13.90 -7.65 -12.11
CA THR A 126 13.20 -7.94 -10.85
C THR A 126 13.49 -9.38 -10.43
N ASP A 127 13.97 -9.57 -9.20
CA ASP A 127 14.17 -10.91 -8.64
C ASP A 127 12.82 -11.63 -8.46
N ASN A 128 12.75 -12.91 -8.84
CA ASN A 128 11.54 -13.72 -8.66
C ASN A 128 11.08 -13.77 -7.19
N ALA A 129 11.99 -13.62 -6.22
CA ALA A 129 11.66 -13.58 -4.80
C ALA A 129 10.78 -12.37 -4.41
N PHE A 130 10.77 -11.31 -5.22
CA PHE A 130 9.93 -10.12 -5.01
C PHE A 130 8.65 -10.13 -5.87
N ASP A 131 8.50 -11.10 -6.77
CA ASP A 131 7.28 -11.31 -7.54
C ASP A 131 6.44 -12.40 -6.86
N PRO A 132 5.42 -12.05 -6.05
CA PRO A 132 4.62 -13.03 -5.35
C PRO A 132 3.86 -13.96 -6.31
N MET A 133 3.61 -13.57 -7.56
CA MET A 133 2.95 -14.45 -8.53
C MET A 133 3.94 -15.50 -9.08
N ARG A 134 5.16 -15.10 -9.45
CA ARG A 134 6.18 -16.04 -9.96
C ARG A 134 6.84 -16.89 -8.89
N ALA A 135 6.95 -16.40 -7.65
CA ALA A 135 7.44 -17.19 -6.53
C ALA A 135 6.60 -18.45 -6.27
N THR A 136 5.30 -18.41 -6.60
CA THR A 136 4.42 -19.59 -6.49
C THR A 136 4.64 -20.60 -7.62
N GLU A 137 4.93 -20.13 -8.83
CA GLU A 137 5.20 -20.97 -10.00
C GLU A 137 6.52 -21.73 -9.83
N ASP A 138 7.59 -21.07 -9.39
CA ASP A 138 8.88 -21.73 -9.13
C ASP A 138 8.78 -22.77 -8.00
N ASN A 139 7.97 -22.49 -6.96
CA ASN A 139 7.69 -23.47 -5.91
C ASN A 139 6.87 -24.67 -6.42
N GLN A 140 5.89 -24.44 -7.29
CA GLN A 140 5.11 -25.51 -7.91
C GLN A 140 5.96 -26.34 -8.87
N HIS A 141 6.83 -25.72 -9.68
CA HIS A 141 7.73 -26.38 -10.60
C HIS A 141 8.78 -27.22 -9.83
N ALA A 142 9.34 -26.67 -8.74
CA ALA A 142 10.23 -27.41 -7.84
C ALA A 142 9.53 -28.60 -7.16
N LEU A 143 8.26 -28.46 -6.78
CA LEU A 143 7.44 -29.56 -6.26
C LEU A 143 7.17 -30.64 -7.33
N HIS A 144 6.85 -30.26 -8.56
CA HIS A 144 6.65 -31.20 -9.68
C HIS A 144 7.93 -31.96 -10.03
N LEU A 145 9.08 -31.28 -10.14
CA LEU A 145 10.39 -31.91 -10.39
C LEU A 145 10.85 -32.85 -9.26
N ARG A 146 10.40 -32.63 -8.01
CA ARG A 146 10.61 -33.57 -6.90
C ARG A 146 9.70 -34.80 -7.03
N GLN A 147 8.46 -34.61 -7.47
CA GLN A 147 7.48 -35.70 -7.64
C GLN A 147 7.84 -36.63 -8.80
N ASP A 148 8.31 -36.09 -9.93
CA ASP A 148 8.70 -36.89 -11.10
C ASP A 148 9.95 -37.75 -10.81
N ARG A 149 10.91 -37.23 -10.03
CA ARG A 149 12.07 -37.99 -9.55
C ARG A 149 11.72 -39.17 -8.62
N CYS A 150 10.57 -39.15 -7.94
CA CYS A 150 10.09 -40.32 -7.20
C CYS A 150 9.35 -41.33 -8.10
N ARG A 151 8.89 -40.92 -9.30
CA ARG A 151 8.02 -41.71 -10.20
C ARG A 151 8.83 -42.60 -11.17
N ASP A 152 9.97 -42.12 -11.66
CA ASP A 152 10.84 -42.85 -12.61
C ASP A 152 11.75 -43.92 -11.97
N ARG A 153 11.42 -44.40 -10.78
CA ARG A 153 12.25 -45.35 -10.04
C ARG A 153 11.87 -46.80 -10.36
N PRO A 154 12.81 -47.65 -10.83
CA PRO A 154 12.50 -49.05 -11.11
C PRO A 154 12.02 -49.77 -9.85
N ALA A 155 10.94 -50.54 -9.98
CA ALA A 155 10.32 -51.25 -8.87
C ALA A 155 11.34 -52.20 -8.20
N GLY A 156 11.62 -51.97 -6.91
CA GLY A 156 12.41 -52.91 -6.08
C GLY A 156 13.58 -52.32 -5.27
N ARG A 157 13.96 -51.04 -5.43
CA ARG A 157 15.02 -50.42 -4.60
C ARG A 157 14.45 -49.52 -3.50
N ARG A 158 14.91 -49.67 -2.25
CA ARG A 158 14.55 -48.79 -1.11
C ARG A 158 14.93 -47.32 -1.39
N PRO A 159 14.17 -46.32 -0.91
CA PRO A 159 14.45 -44.90 -1.14
C PRO A 159 15.79 -44.49 -0.53
N ALA A 160 16.62 -43.82 -1.33
CA ALA A 160 17.90 -43.26 -0.89
C ALA A 160 17.74 -41.89 -0.19
N SER A 161 16.58 -41.23 -0.34
CA SER A 161 16.29 -39.94 0.29
C SER A 161 15.07 -40.04 1.24
N PRO A 162 15.08 -39.35 2.39
CA PRO A 162 13.93 -39.24 3.29
C PRO A 162 12.68 -38.66 2.62
N ASP A 163 12.85 -37.86 1.57
CA ASP A 163 11.82 -36.99 0.97
C ASP A 163 10.72 -37.74 0.18
N CYS A 164 10.98 -38.97 -0.32
CA CYS A 164 9.97 -39.77 -1.03
C CYS A 164 9.10 -40.64 -0.08
N ARG A 165 9.26 -40.58 1.25
CA ARG A 165 8.58 -41.51 2.19
C ARG A 165 7.13 -41.16 2.54
N HIS A 166 6.65 -39.96 2.24
CA HIS A 166 5.34 -39.48 2.73
C HIS A 166 4.13 -39.74 1.83
N ARG A 167 4.26 -40.46 0.70
CA ARG A 167 3.14 -40.66 -0.25
C ARG A 167 2.60 -42.09 -0.34
N LEU A 168 2.47 -42.77 0.80
CA LEU A 168 1.72 -44.03 0.92
C LEU A 168 0.55 -43.89 1.90
N VAL A 169 -0.23 -42.81 1.82
CA VAL A 169 -1.59 -42.81 2.39
C VAL A 169 -2.51 -43.35 1.31
N ARG A 170 -2.90 -44.63 1.44
CA ARG A 170 -3.87 -45.27 0.55
C ARG A 170 -5.20 -44.51 0.61
N PRO A 171 -5.88 -44.27 -0.53
CA PRO A 171 -7.23 -43.73 -0.48
C PRO A 171 -8.14 -44.75 0.19
N VAL A 172 -8.87 -44.31 1.22
CA VAL A 172 -9.96 -45.09 1.83
C VAL A 172 -11.01 -45.33 0.75
N GLN A 173 -11.12 -46.57 0.28
CA GLN A 173 -12.22 -46.98 -0.58
C GLN A 173 -13.51 -46.94 0.24
N SER A 174 -14.46 -46.14 -0.22
CA SER A 174 -15.81 -46.10 0.32
C SER A 174 -16.53 -47.42 -0.01
N ASP A 175 -16.80 -48.20 1.02
CA ASP A 175 -17.48 -49.49 0.90
C ASP A 175 -18.97 -49.27 0.59
N ARG A 176 -19.33 -49.42 -0.68
CA ARG A 176 -20.72 -49.56 -1.12
C ARG A 176 -21.15 -51.01 -0.96
N ARG A 177 -21.71 -51.37 0.20
CA ARG A 177 -22.62 -52.54 0.31
C ARG A 177 -23.83 -52.22 1.18
N GLY A 178 -24.99 -52.31 0.53
CA GLY A 178 -26.27 -51.90 1.09
C GLY A 178 -26.82 -52.83 2.18
N LYS A 179 -27.69 -52.25 3.00
CA LYS A 179 -28.77 -52.97 3.69
C LYS A 179 -30.06 -52.19 3.54
N ARG A 180 -31.00 -52.80 2.83
CA ARG A 180 -32.42 -52.43 2.79
C ARG A 180 -33.00 -52.48 4.20
N ARG A 181 -33.83 -51.50 4.58
CA ARG A 181 -35.26 -51.65 4.95
C ARG A 181 -35.77 -50.55 5.90
N ARG A 182 -36.96 -50.04 5.56
CA ARG A 182 -38.02 -49.43 6.41
C ARG A 182 -37.64 -48.08 7.03
N GLY A 183 -38.34 -46.96 6.82
CA GLY A 183 -39.77 -46.72 6.62
C GLY A 183 -40.21 -45.76 7.72
N GLY A 184 -40.71 -44.57 7.39
CA GLY A 184 -41.23 -43.63 8.40
C GLY A 184 -41.41 -42.20 7.89
N ARG A 185 -42.67 -41.80 7.71
CA ARG A 185 -43.17 -40.45 7.44
C ARG A 185 -43.03 -39.54 8.68
N ASN A 186 -42.80 -38.24 8.45
CA ASN A 186 -43.56 -37.06 8.96
C ASN A 186 -42.64 -35.82 8.92
N ARG A 187 -42.96 -34.75 8.18
CA ARG A 187 -43.86 -33.64 8.55
C ARG A 187 -43.56 -33.09 9.95
N HIS A 188 -42.85 -31.96 10.01
CA HIS A 188 -43.43 -30.63 10.27
C HIS A 188 -42.45 -29.54 9.85
#